data_AF-A0A960JFR6-F1
#
_entry.id   AF-A0A960JFR6-F1
#
_cell.length_a   1.000
_cell.length_b   1.000
_cell.length_c   1.000
_cell.angle_alpha   90.00
_cell.angle_beta   90.00
_cell.angle_gamma   90.00
#
_symmetry.space_group_name_H-M   'P 1'
#
loop_
_entity.id
_entity.type
_entity.pdbx_description
1 polymer ?
#
loop_
_entity_poly.entity_id
_entity_poly.type
_entity_poly.pdbx_seq_one_letter_code
_entity_poly.pdbx_strand_id
1 'polypeptide(L)'
;MRKNIAGSLLVAMAFLSMTLSISATSPTNEYPNKGIRITPPAPVFSDVERQEELAKRRKLVADAMDDNSLLILFSAEPKIYTNDVDYPYRQENNLYYLTALKQNGTSLVIKKENGSISEYVFIPKRNPQFETWNGKMYSNEDAIKLSGLENIVDSANFKGFLDSIRNRAEYKAADGSFENAFIPATIYLLKSDKREYPAEIEFAAGLTGYDVKDGSQIFDRLRSVKSPYEIKMMQHAVDITTEAFGRSMGMAGRAKWEYEVQAEVEYTFRRRNADFWGYPSIVGCGANATTLHYVESQSRIKPGELLLMDVGAEYDHYTADITRDNASLRRIAEPDQTRRTPPDGRRSGIR
;
A
#
# COMPACT_ATOMS: atom_id res chain seq x y z
N MET A 1 -49.61 37.52 -45.41
CA MET A 1 -49.58 37.54 -43.93
C MET A 1 -48.41 36.70 -43.43
N ARG A 2 -47.47 37.36 -42.70
CA ARG A 2 -46.47 36.90 -41.68
C ARG A 2 -45.96 35.44 -41.77
N LYS A 3 -44.72 35.16 -42.20
CA LYS A 3 -43.40 35.22 -41.48
C LYS A 3 -43.41 34.66 -40.04
N ASN A 4 -42.92 33.42 -39.88
CA ASN A 4 -42.51 32.81 -38.61
C ASN A 4 -41.07 33.21 -38.28
N ILE A 5 -40.87 33.77 -37.09
CA ILE A 5 -39.56 34.10 -36.52
C ILE A 5 -39.40 33.31 -35.21
N ALA A 6 -38.19 32.80 -35.04
CA ALA A 6 -37.68 32.00 -33.93
C ALA A 6 -37.84 32.66 -32.55
N GLY A 7 -37.94 31.81 -31.52
CA GLY A 7 -37.76 32.19 -30.12
C GLY A 7 -36.92 31.12 -29.41
N SER A 8 -35.60 31.32 -29.39
CA SER A 8 -34.66 30.57 -28.55
C SER A 8 -34.82 31.05 -27.11
N LEU A 9 -35.18 30.16 -26.19
CA LEU A 9 -35.22 30.44 -24.76
C LEU A 9 -33.80 30.25 -24.20
N LEU A 10 -33.08 31.36 -24.01
CA LEU A 10 -31.79 31.39 -23.33
C LEU A 10 -32.04 31.39 -21.82
N VAL A 11 -31.82 30.26 -21.15
CA VAL A 11 -31.81 30.21 -19.67
C VAL A 11 -30.43 30.66 -19.20
N ALA A 12 -30.31 31.93 -18.83
CA ALA A 12 -29.12 32.46 -18.17
C ALA A 12 -29.15 32.06 -16.69
N MET A 13 -28.39 31.02 -16.32
CA MET A 13 -28.04 30.76 -14.92
C MET A 13 -26.95 31.74 -14.50
N ALA A 14 -27.33 32.76 -13.74
CA ALA A 14 -26.39 33.63 -13.06
C ALA A 14 -25.74 32.87 -11.88
N PHE A 15 -24.51 32.41 -12.06
CA PHE A 15 -23.67 31.95 -10.94
C PHE A 15 -23.20 33.18 -10.16
N LEU A 16 -23.79 33.39 -8.98
CA LEU A 16 -23.31 34.38 -8.02
C LEU A 16 -22.01 33.84 -7.39
N SER A 17 -20.85 34.25 -7.89
CA SER A 17 -19.57 33.93 -7.27
C SER A 17 -19.38 34.76 -6.00
N MET A 18 -19.79 34.21 -4.86
CA MET A 18 -19.41 34.76 -3.56
C MET A 18 -17.96 34.38 -3.29
N THR A 19 -17.03 35.28 -3.58
CA THR A 19 -15.62 35.15 -3.17
C THR A 19 -15.51 35.44 -1.66
N LEU A 20 -15.84 34.45 -0.83
CA LEU A 20 -15.46 34.48 0.58
C LEU A 20 -13.94 34.29 0.68
N SER A 21 -13.21 35.39 0.81
CA SER A 21 -11.81 35.35 1.25
C SER A 21 -11.79 35.07 2.76
N ILE A 22 -11.96 33.80 3.13
CA ILE A 22 -11.71 33.37 4.51
C ILE A 22 -10.19 33.28 4.64
N SER A 23 -9.57 34.31 5.24
CA SER A 23 -8.25 34.15 5.84
C SER A 23 -8.43 33.27 7.07
N ALA A 24 -8.41 31.96 6.87
CA ALA A 24 -8.38 31.00 7.96
C ALA A 24 -6.95 30.99 8.53
N THR A 25 -6.66 31.92 9.43
CA THR A 25 -5.61 31.66 10.43
C THR A 25 -6.19 30.67 11.42
N SER A 26 -6.32 29.41 11.01
CA SER A 26 -6.54 28.32 11.94
C SER A 26 -5.37 28.34 12.92
N PRO A 27 -5.58 28.41 14.25
CA PRO A 27 -4.50 28.10 15.16
C PRO A 27 -4.07 26.68 14.80
N THR A 28 -2.89 26.53 14.21
CA THR A 28 -2.29 25.23 14.03
C THR A 28 -2.16 24.65 15.43
N ASN A 29 -3.01 23.70 15.78
CA ASN A 29 -2.84 22.84 16.95
C ASN A 29 -1.61 21.92 16.74
N GLU A 30 -0.57 22.41 16.05
CA GLU A 30 0.70 21.74 15.93
C GLU A 30 1.35 21.82 17.30
N TYR A 31 1.37 20.66 17.95
CA TYR A 31 2.04 20.45 19.21
C TYR A 31 3.50 20.87 19.08
N PRO A 32 4.10 21.46 20.13
CA PRO A 32 5.48 21.91 20.05
C PRO A 32 6.37 20.73 19.64
N ASN A 33 6.96 20.80 18.45
CA ASN A 33 7.80 19.78 17.80
C ASN A 33 9.11 19.48 18.56
N LYS A 34 9.21 19.83 19.84
CA LYS A 34 10.45 19.74 20.61
C LYS A 34 10.75 18.27 20.91
N GLY A 35 11.64 17.67 20.11
CA GLY A 35 12.06 16.28 20.25
C GLY A 35 11.40 15.28 19.28
N ILE A 36 10.49 15.72 18.40
CA ILE A 36 9.93 14.86 17.35
C ILE A 36 10.90 14.81 16.17
N ARG A 37 11.34 13.61 15.80
CA ARG A 37 12.11 13.42 14.56
C ARG A 37 11.16 13.48 13.38
N ILE A 38 11.25 14.56 12.62
CA ILE A 38 10.46 14.76 11.40
C ILE A 38 10.98 13.84 10.29
N THR A 39 10.06 13.15 9.62
CA THR A 39 10.34 12.31 8.45
C THR A 39 11.02 13.16 7.37
N PRO A 40 12.19 12.76 6.87
CA PRO A 40 12.81 13.42 5.73
C PRO A 40 11.94 13.23 4.46
N PRO A 41 12.20 13.98 3.38
CA PRO A 41 11.54 13.75 2.10
C PRO A 41 11.66 12.29 1.64
N ALA A 42 10.64 11.82 0.92
CA ALA A 42 10.67 10.48 0.33
C ALA A 42 11.88 10.30 -0.59
N PRO A 43 12.46 9.07 -0.66
CA PRO A 43 13.52 8.77 -1.60
C PRO A 43 13.00 8.99 -3.03
N VAL A 44 13.82 9.65 -3.85
CA VAL A 44 13.50 9.90 -5.25
C VAL A 44 14.37 8.99 -6.11
N PHE A 45 13.74 8.32 -7.07
CA PHE A 45 14.40 7.50 -8.07
C PHE A 45 13.99 7.99 -9.46
N SER A 46 14.96 8.07 -10.35
CA SER A 46 14.68 8.26 -11.77
C SER A 46 13.90 7.05 -12.33
N ASP A 47 13.21 7.27 -13.45
CA ASP A 47 12.53 6.18 -14.15
C ASP A 47 13.51 5.06 -14.53
N VAL A 48 14.72 5.44 -14.98
CA VAL A 48 15.79 4.50 -15.35
C VAL A 48 16.23 3.65 -14.17
N GLU A 49 16.55 4.25 -13.02
CA GLU A 49 16.98 3.49 -11.83
C GLU A 49 15.92 2.48 -11.38
N ARG A 50 14.64 2.88 -11.40
CA ARG A 50 13.54 1.97 -11.05
C ARG A 50 13.41 0.84 -12.08
N GLN A 51 13.44 1.15 -13.37
CA GLN A 51 13.33 0.15 -14.42
C GLN A 51 14.49 -0.85 -14.40
N GLU A 52 15.73 -0.40 -14.16
CA GLU A 52 16.90 -1.26 -14.00
C GLU A 52 16.76 -2.22 -12.81
N GLU A 53 16.29 -1.70 -11.67
CA GLU A 53 16.00 -2.53 -10.48
C GLU A 53 14.93 -3.60 -10.78
N LEU A 54 13.83 -3.22 -11.44
CA LEU A 54 12.76 -4.15 -11.80
C LEU A 54 13.24 -5.19 -12.83
N ALA A 55 13.98 -4.79 -13.87
CA ALA A 55 14.54 -5.68 -14.86
C ALA A 55 15.53 -6.69 -14.24
N LYS A 56 16.36 -6.24 -13.29
CA LYS A 56 17.25 -7.12 -12.53
C LYS A 56 16.46 -8.18 -11.75
N ARG A 57 15.36 -7.81 -11.10
CA ARG A 57 14.51 -8.76 -10.36
C ARG A 57 13.87 -9.79 -11.29
N ARG A 58 13.32 -9.35 -12.43
CA ARG A 58 12.72 -10.26 -13.42
C ARG A 58 13.76 -11.22 -14.00
N LYS A 59 14.98 -10.75 -14.28
CA LYS A 59 16.10 -11.61 -14.66
C LYS A 59 16.43 -12.65 -13.59
N LEU A 60 16.53 -12.26 -12.32
CA LEU A 60 16.82 -13.20 -11.21
C LEU A 60 15.73 -14.27 -11.05
N VAL A 61 14.46 -13.89 -11.27
CA VAL A 61 13.34 -14.84 -11.31
C VAL A 61 13.50 -15.81 -12.47
N ALA A 62 13.73 -15.31 -13.69
CA ALA A 62 13.93 -16.15 -14.87
C ALA A 62 15.15 -17.08 -14.75
N ASP A 63 16.25 -16.62 -14.13
CA ASP A 63 17.43 -17.45 -13.87
C ASP A 63 17.11 -18.61 -12.90
N ALA A 64 16.15 -18.43 -11.98
CA ALA A 64 15.70 -19.45 -11.03
C ALA A 64 14.66 -20.42 -11.61
N MET A 65 14.05 -20.09 -12.75
CA MET A 65 13.09 -20.95 -13.45
C MET A 65 13.82 -22.01 -14.30
N ASP A 66 13.18 -23.16 -14.47
CA ASP A 66 13.62 -24.17 -15.46
C ASP A 66 13.55 -23.61 -16.88
N ASP A 67 14.35 -24.15 -17.80
CA ASP A 67 14.17 -23.86 -19.22
C ASP A 67 12.87 -24.49 -19.74
N ASN A 68 12.30 -23.93 -20.82
CA ASN A 68 10.99 -24.30 -21.36
C ASN A 68 9.85 -24.19 -20.31
N SER A 69 9.78 -23.06 -19.62
CA SER A 69 8.79 -22.80 -18.58
C SER A 69 8.09 -21.44 -18.70
N LEU A 70 6.93 -21.33 -18.03
CA LEU A 70 6.21 -20.07 -17.83
C LEU A 70 6.08 -19.77 -16.34
N LEU A 71 6.25 -18.50 -15.96
CA LEU A 71 5.71 -17.96 -14.71
C LEU A 71 4.52 -17.07 -15.05
N ILE A 72 3.41 -17.26 -14.34
CA ILE A 72 2.20 -16.45 -14.51
C ILE A 72 1.83 -15.85 -13.15
N LEU A 73 1.77 -14.52 -13.07
CA LEU A 73 1.35 -13.76 -11.90
C LEU A 73 0.05 -13.01 -12.20
N PHE A 74 -0.93 -13.15 -11.32
CA PHE A 74 -2.24 -12.52 -11.43
C PHE A 74 -2.28 -11.25 -10.57
N SER A 75 -3.18 -10.33 -10.90
CA SER A 75 -3.48 -9.18 -10.02
C SER A 75 -4.19 -9.64 -8.76
N ALA A 76 -4.02 -8.89 -7.67
CA ALA A 76 -4.92 -9.02 -6.53
C ALA A 76 -6.36 -8.67 -6.94
N GLU A 77 -7.31 -9.44 -6.41
CA GLU A 77 -8.75 -9.17 -6.57
C GLU A 77 -9.21 -8.04 -5.63
N PRO A 78 -10.01 -7.07 -6.11
CA PRO A 78 -10.67 -6.09 -5.25
C PRO A 78 -11.43 -6.76 -4.10
N LYS A 79 -11.38 -6.14 -2.93
CA LYS A 79 -12.08 -6.63 -1.73
C LYS A 79 -13.25 -5.72 -1.43
N ILE A 80 -14.44 -6.29 -1.38
CA ILE A 80 -15.68 -5.57 -1.06
C ILE A 80 -15.66 -5.19 0.42
N TYR A 81 -15.88 -3.91 0.72
CA TYR A 81 -16.15 -3.42 2.07
C TYR A 81 -17.63 -3.62 2.42
N THR A 82 -18.52 -3.06 1.61
CA THR A 82 -19.97 -3.26 1.72
C THR A 82 -20.64 -2.94 0.39
N ASN A 83 -21.57 -3.78 -0.06
CA ASN A 83 -22.32 -3.58 -1.31
C ASN A 83 -21.40 -3.29 -2.51
N ASP A 84 -21.49 -2.08 -3.08
CA ASP A 84 -20.74 -1.54 -4.21
C ASP A 84 -19.51 -0.71 -3.79
N VAL A 85 -19.16 -0.72 -2.50
CA VAL A 85 -17.98 -0.03 -1.96
C VAL A 85 -16.86 -1.04 -1.73
N ASP A 86 -15.74 -0.82 -2.41
CA ASP A 86 -14.51 -1.59 -2.23
C ASP A 86 -13.61 -0.97 -1.14
N TYR A 87 -12.83 -1.82 -0.49
CA TYR A 87 -11.64 -1.37 0.22
C TYR A 87 -10.64 -0.74 -0.77
N PRO A 88 -9.75 0.15 -0.30
CA PRO A 88 -8.65 0.64 -1.11
C PRO A 88 -7.87 -0.51 -1.77
N TYR A 89 -7.70 -0.43 -3.09
CA TYR A 89 -7.01 -1.46 -3.84
C TYR A 89 -5.53 -1.55 -3.44
N ARG A 90 -5.06 -2.77 -3.18
CA ARG A 90 -3.66 -3.07 -2.91
C ARG A 90 -3.23 -4.26 -3.77
N GLN A 91 -2.13 -4.08 -4.51
CA GLN A 91 -1.64 -5.07 -5.46
C GLN A 91 -0.98 -6.27 -4.75
N GLU A 92 -0.95 -7.42 -5.44
CA GLU A 92 -0.18 -8.60 -5.04
C GLU A 92 1.32 -8.26 -5.02
N ASN A 93 2.01 -8.71 -3.97
CA ASN A 93 3.36 -8.26 -3.66
C ASN A 93 4.40 -8.69 -4.70
N ASN A 94 4.31 -9.89 -5.25
CA ASN A 94 5.28 -10.41 -6.23
C ASN A 94 5.10 -9.77 -7.60
N LEU A 95 3.86 -9.55 -8.03
CA LEU A 95 3.53 -8.80 -9.24
C LEU A 95 4.02 -7.35 -9.11
N TYR A 96 3.74 -6.69 -7.98
CA TYR A 96 4.25 -5.34 -7.72
C TYR A 96 5.79 -5.32 -7.67
N TYR A 97 6.41 -6.31 -7.02
CA TYR A 97 7.87 -6.42 -6.91
C TYR A 97 8.59 -6.47 -8.27
N LEU A 98 7.96 -7.07 -9.29
CA LEU A 98 8.51 -7.21 -10.64
C LEU A 98 8.10 -6.11 -11.61
N THR A 99 7.04 -5.35 -11.33
CA THR A 99 6.42 -4.42 -12.31
C THR A 99 6.22 -3.00 -11.80
N ALA A 100 6.12 -2.78 -10.49
CA ALA A 100 5.66 -1.54 -9.87
C ALA A 100 4.26 -1.05 -10.32
N LEU A 101 3.47 -1.89 -10.99
CA LEU A 101 2.14 -1.52 -11.49
C LEU A 101 1.07 -1.79 -10.42
N LYS A 102 0.27 -0.77 -10.09
CA LYS A 102 -0.78 -0.83 -9.05
C LYS A 102 -2.20 -0.95 -9.62
N GLN A 103 -2.36 -1.15 -10.93
CA GLN A 103 -3.67 -1.22 -11.59
C GLN A 103 -4.27 -2.63 -11.49
N ASN A 104 -5.54 -2.72 -11.09
CA ASN A 104 -6.31 -3.96 -11.13
C ASN A 104 -6.40 -4.54 -12.55
N GLY A 105 -6.48 -5.87 -12.67
CA GLY A 105 -6.53 -6.59 -13.94
C GLY A 105 -5.19 -6.65 -14.66
N THR A 106 -4.10 -6.32 -13.97
CA THR A 106 -2.73 -6.48 -14.48
C THR A 106 -2.27 -7.92 -14.29
N SER A 107 -1.64 -8.52 -15.28
CA SER A 107 -1.01 -9.85 -15.12
C SER A 107 0.35 -9.88 -15.82
N LEU A 108 1.31 -10.57 -15.23
CA LEU A 108 2.66 -10.72 -15.78
C LEU A 108 2.90 -12.17 -16.18
N VAL A 109 3.44 -12.36 -17.38
CA VAL A 109 3.92 -13.65 -17.88
C VAL A 109 5.41 -13.51 -18.19
N ILE A 110 6.23 -14.35 -17.56
CA ILE A 110 7.64 -14.52 -17.91
C ILE A 110 7.79 -15.88 -18.59
N LYS A 111 8.26 -15.88 -19.83
CA LYS A 111 8.57 -17.07 -20.61
C LYS A 111 10.08 -17.29 -20.63
N LYS A 112 10.50 -18.54 -20.39
CA LYS A 112 11.88 -18.99 -20.60
C LYS A 112 11.90 -20.16 -21.58
N GLU A 113 12.55 -19.98 -22.71
CA GLU A 113 12.58 -20.95 -23.81
C GLU A 113 13.98 -20.98 -24.44
N ASN A 114 14.64 -22.13 -24.39
CA ASN A 114 16.01 -22.34 -24.87
C ASN A 114 16.99 -21.27 -24.33
N GLY A 115 16.84 -20.91 -23.05
CA GLY A 115 17.62 -19.86 -22.40
C GLY A 115 17.24 -18.42 -22.75
N SER A 116 16.35 -18.20 -23.73
CA SER A 116 15.79 -16.89 -24.05
C SER A 116 14.67 -16.52 -23.09
N ILE A 117 14.61 -15.26 -22.67
CA ILE A 117 13.61 -14.74 -21.74
C ILE A 117 12.71 -13.75 -22.49
N SER A 118 11.39 -13.89 -22.33
CA SER A 118 10.41 -12.94 -22.85
C SER A 118 9.41 -12.58 -21.76
N GLU A 119 9.09 -11.29 -21.65
CA GLU A 119 8.24 -10.76 -20.59
C GLU A 119 7.03 -10.09 -21.24
N TYR A 120 5.82 -10.46 -20.81
CA TYR A 120 4.56 -9.92 -21.32
C TYR A 120 3.72 -9.44 -20.15
N VAL A 121 3.20 -8.23 -20.24
CA VAL A 121 2.26 -7.71 -19.24
C VAL A 121 0.92 -7.43 -19.88
N PHE A 122 -0.11 -8.03 -19.31
CA PHE A 122 -1.50 -7.88 -19.70
C PHE A 122 -2.09 -6.75 -18.86
N ILE A 123 -2.55 -5.66 -19.47
CA ILE A 123 -3.19 -4.54 -18.78
C ILE A 123 -4.54 -4.17 -19.40
N PRO A 124 -5.53 -3.74 -18.61
CA PRO A 124 -6.79 -3.24 -19.15
C PRO A 124 -6.58 -2.01 -20.04
N LYS A 125 -7.23 -1.99 -21.21
CA LYS A 125 -7.32 -0.77 -22.03
C LYS A 125 -8.03 0.33 -21.28
N ARG A 126 -7.59 1.58 -21.53
CA ARG A 126 -8.24 2.77 -21.00
C ARG A 126 -9.71 2.82 -21.43
N ASN A 127 -10.57 3.12 -20.47
CA ASN A 127 -12.00 3.26 -20.69
C ASN A 127 -12.44 4.66 -20.21
N PRO A 128 -12.73 5.61 -21.11
CA PRO A 128 -13.09 6.99 -20.74
C PRO A 128 -14.28 7.08 -19.80
N GLN A 129 -15.26 6.19 -19.97
CA GLN A 129 -16.40 6.14 -19.06
C GLN A 129 -15.93 5.72 -17.66
N PHE A 130 -15.13 4.66 -17.55
CA PHE A 130 -14.57 4.23 -16.27
C PHE A 130 -13.71 5.32 -15.61
N GLU A 131 -12.83 5.97 -16.38
CA GLU A 131 -11.92 7.01 -15.87
C GLU A 131 -12.65 8.24 -15.34
N THR A 132 -13.84 8.54 -15.86
CA THR A 132 -14.69 9.63 -15.37
C THR A 132 -15.13 9.40 -13.92
N TRP A 133 -15.31 8.13 -13.52
CA TRP A 133 -15.83 7.78 -12.19
C TRP A 133 -14.75 7.29 -11.22
N ASN A 134 -13.77 6.52 -11.71
CA ASN A 134 -12.87 5.72 -10.88
C ASN A 134 -11.40 6.17 -10.97
N GLY A 135 -11.09 7.18 -11.79
CA GLY A 135 -9.75 7.71 -11.96
C GLY A 135 -8.98 7.12 -13.15
N LYS A 136 -7.81 7.71 -13.42
CA LYS A 136 -7.01 7.44 -14.61
C LYS A 136 -6.54 5.98 -14.65
N MET A 137 -6.71 5.33 -15.80
CA MET A 137 -6.10 4.04 -16.10
C MET A 137 -4.76 4.24 -16.83
N TYR A 138 -3.83 3.30 -16.66
CA TYR A 138 -2.56 3.31 -17.38
C TYR A 138 -2.79 3.24 -18.89
N SER A 139 -2.12 4.13 -19.63
CA SER A 139 -1.83 3.86 -21.04
C SER A 139 -0.67 2.87 -21.17
N ASN A 140 -0.41 2.41 -22.39
CA ASN A 140 0.77 1.58 -22.65
C ASN A 140 2.06 2.34 -22.29
N GLU A 141 2.12 3.64 -22.57
CA GLU A 141 3.26 4.50 -22.24
C GLU A 141 3.43 4.66 -20.72
N ASP A 142 2.33 4.80 -19.97
CA ASP A 142 2.39 4.83 -18.50
C ASP A 142 2.97 3.51 -17.95
N ALA A 143 2.51 2.36 -18.48
CA ALA A 143 2.99 1.04 -18.07
C ALA A 143 4.48 0.82 -18.41
N ILE A 144 4.91 1.18 -19.62
CA ILE A 144 6.33 1.12 -20.04
C ILE A 144 7.18 1.99 -19.13
N LYS A 145 6.76 3.25 -18.91
CA LYS A 145 7.50 4.21 -18.08
C LYS A 145 7.67 3.74 -16.63
N LEU A 146 6.64 3.11 -16.05
CA LEU A 146 6.71 2.63 -14.68
C LEU A 146 7.53 1.34 -14.53
N SER A 147 7.32 0.37 -15.44
CA SER A 147 7.78 -1.02 -15.27
C SER A 147 9.02 -1.39 -16.09
N GLY A 148 9.29 -0.66 -17.18
CA GLY A 148 10.30 -0.99 -18.18
C GLY A 148 9.94 -2.20 -19.05
N LEU A 149 8.70 -2.69 -19.01
CA LEU A 149 8.23 -3.79 -19.85
C LEU A 149 7.80 -3.27 -21.22
N GLU A 150 8.25 -3.92 -22.29
CA GLU A 150 7.98 -3.48 -23.67
C GLU A 150 6.76 -4.19 -24.28
N ASN A 151 6.54 -5.47 -23.98
CA ASN A 151 5.42 -6.23 -24.54
C ASN A 151 4.15 -6.02 -23.71
N ILE A 152 3.47 -4.91 -23.96
CA ILE A 152 2.18 -4.58 -23.36
C ILE A 152 1.04 -5.21 -24.18
N VAL A 153 0.23 -6.04 -23.54
CA VAL A 153 -0.91 -6.75 -24.16
C VAL A 153 -2.21 -6.31 -23.49
N ASP A 154 -3.29 -6.22 -24.26
CA ASP A 154 -4.63 -5.98 -23.69
C ASP A 154 -5.06 -7.17 -22.81
N SER A 155 -5.43 -6.90 -21.56
CA SER A 155 -5.87 -7.93 -20.62
C SER A 155 -7.12 -8.69 -21.06
N ALA A 156 -7.90 -8.16 -22.02
CA ALA A 156 -8.97 -8.90 -22.67
C ALA A 156 -8.48 -10.22 -23.34
N ASN A 157 -7.21 -10.28 -23.74
CA ASN A 157 -6.60 -11.48 -24.33
C ASN A 157 -6.11 -12.49 -23.29
N PHE A 158 -6.01 -12.12 -22.01
CA PHE A 158 -5.40 -12.96 -20.99
C PHE A 158 -6.17 -14.27 -20.76
N LYS A 159 -7.51 -14.19 -20.71
CA LYS A 159 -8.35 -15.40 -20.58
C LYS A 159 -8.16 -16.37 -21.75
N GLY A 160 -8.13 -15.84 -22.98
CA GLY A 160 -7.92 -16.64 -24.18
C GLY A 160 -6.55 -17.33 -24.18
N PHE A 161 -5.51 -16.62 -23.74
CA PHE A 161 -4.19 -17.16 -23.51
C PHE A 161 -4.19 -18.30 -22.48
N LEU A 162 -4.78 -18.08 -21.29
CA LEU A 162 -4.87 -19.12 -20.26
C LEU A 162 -5.63 -20.37 -20.74
N ASP A 163 -6.72 -20.18 -21.49
CA ASP A 163 -7.49 -21.28 -22.06
C ASP A 163 -6.69 -22.04 -23.13
N SER A 164 -5.83 -21.37 -23.90
CA SER A 164 -4.94 -22.06 -24.85
C SER A 164 -3.90 -22.93 -24.12
N ILE A 165 -3.35 -22.43 -23.01
CA ILE A 165 -2.42 -23.20 -22.18
C ILE A 165 -3.12 -24.44 -21.63
N ARG A 166 -4.32 -24.32 -21.05
CA ARG A 166 -5.10 -25.50 -20.59
C ARG A 166 -5.30 -26.54 -21.69
N ASN A 167 -5.57 -26.09 -22.91
CA ASN A 167 -5.85 -26.96 -24.06
C ASN A 167 -4.60 -27.39 -24.84
N ARG A 168 -3.39 -26.98 -24.42
CA ARG A 168 -2.13 -27.25 -25.14
C ARG A 168 -2.19 -26.80 -26.60
N ALA A 169 -2.78 -25.64 -26.82
CA ALA A 169 -3.01 -25.05 -28.13
C ALA A 169 -2.30 -23.72 -28.28
N GLU A 170 -2.02 -23.37 -29.53
CA GLU A 170 -1.55 -22.04 -29.91
C GLU A 170 -2.66 -21.00 -29.63
N TYR A 171 -2.25 -19.81 -29.20
CA TYR A 171 -3.12 -18.66 -29.07
C TYR A 171 -2.71 -17.57 -30.05
N LYS A 172 -3.71 -16.95 -30.69
CA LYS A 172 -3.53 -15.72 -31.45
C LYS A 172 -4.68 -14.77 -31.10
N ALA A 173 -4.32 -13.58 -30.62
CA ALA A 173 -5.28 -12.51 -30.40
C ALA A 173 -5.97 -12.16 -31.73
N ALA A 174 -7.28 -11.84 -31.68
CA ALA A 174 -8.07 -11.57 -32.87
C ALA A 174 -7.57 -10.35 -33.66
N ASP A 175 -6.97 -9.37 -32.98
CA ASP A 175 -6.35 -8.19 -33.57
C ASP A 175 -4.88 -8.41 -33.96
N GLY A 176 -4.34 -9.61 -33.76
CA GLY A 176 -2.94 -9.95 -34.03
C GLY A 176 -1.94 -9.32 -33.06
N SER A 177 -2.39 -8.69 -31.98
CA SER A 177 -1.51 -7.98 -31.02
C SER A 177 -0.64 -8.90 -30.16
N PHE A 178 -1.03 -10.17 -30.02
CA PHE A 178 -0.33 -11.15 -29.21
C PHE A 178 -0.53 -12.55 -29.80
N GLU A 179 0.53 -13.34 -29.80
CA GLU A 179 0.49 -14.75 -30.16
C GLU A 179 1.39 -15.56 -29.21
N ASN A 180 0.94 -16.77 -28.90
CA ASN A 180 1.69 -17.74 -28.13
C ASN A 180 1.52 -19.12 -28.75
N ALA A 181 2.53 -19.57 -29.50
CA ALA A 181 2.63 -20.95 -29.95
C ALA A 181 3.43 -21.84 -28.97
N PHE A 182 3.97 -21.25 -27.90
CA PHE A 182 4.81 -21.96 -26.94
C PHE A 182 3.96 -22.78 -25.97
N ILE A 183 4.29 -24.08 -25.88
CA ILE A 183 3.71 -25.02 -24.92
C ILE A 183 4.80 -25.33 -23.88
N PRO A 184 4.70 -24.82 -22.65
CA PRO A 184 5.71 -25.05 -21.63
C PRO A 184 5.72 -26.50 -21.15
N ALA A 185 6.88 -26.97 -20.69
CA ALA A 185 6.96 -28.18 -19.88
C ALA A 185 6.52 -27.90 -18.43
N THR A 186 6.98 -26.77 -17.88
CA THR A 186 6.76 -26.37 -16.48
C THR A 186 6.01 -25.04 -16.39
N ILE A 187 5.04 -24.96 -15.48
CA ILE A 187 4.31 -23.72 -15.19
C ILE A 187 4.47 -23.38 -13.70
N TYR A 188 5.02 -22.20 -13.43
CA TYR A 188 5.13 -21.63 -12.10
C TYR A 188 3.91 -20.76 -11.80
N LEU A 189 3.26 -21.03 -10.67
CA LEU A 189 2.12 -20.28 -10.13
C LEU A 189 2.35 -20.04 -8.64
N LEU A 190 1.78 -18.98 -8.08
CA LEU A 190 1.78 -18.78 -6.62
C LEU A 190 0.72 -19.68 -6.00
N LYS A 191 1.11 -20.60 -5.11
CA LYS A 191 0.18 -21.61 -4.55
C LYS A 191 0.28 -21.79 -3.04
N SER A 192 1.09 -20.96 -2.36
CA SER A 192 1.41 -21.12 -0.95
C SER A 192 0.28 -20.77 0.03
N ASP A 193 -0.60 -19.80 -0.29
CA ASP A 193 -1.80 -19.49 0.51
C ASP A 193 -3.06 -19.42 -0.37
N LYS A 194 -4.05 -20.28 -0.06
CA LYS A 194 -5.31 -20.33 -0.82
C LYS A 194 -6.19 -19.08 -0.67
N ARG A 195 -6.00 -18.32 0.40
CA ARG A 195 -6.74 -17.06 0.63
C ARG A 195 -6.18 -15.93 -0.24
N GLU A 196 -4.89 -16.00 -0.54
CA GLU A 196 -4.20 -14.98 -1.34
C GLU A 196 -4.27 -15.28 -2.84
N TYR A 197 -4.16 -16.56 -3.23
CA TYR A 197 -4.02 -16.99 -4.64
C TYR A 197 -5.16 -17.89 -5.16
N PRO A 198 -6.45 -17.53 -5.00
CA PRO A 198 -7.54 -18.37 -5.45
C PRO A 198 -7.57 -18.55 -6.97
N ALA A 199 -7.24 -17.51 -7.75
CA ALA A 199 -7.23 -17.55 -9.21
C ALA A 199 -6.15 -18.50 -9.76
N GLU A 200 -4.95 -18.46 -9.18
CA GLU A 200 -3.84 -19.35 -9.49
C GLU A 200 -4.20 -20.80 -9.19
N ILE A 201 -4.86 -21.06 -8.06
CA ILE A 201 -5.27 -22.40 -7.65
C ILE A 201 -6.34 -22.95 -8.59
N GLU A 202 -7.34 -22.15 -8.92
CA GLU A 202 -8.38 -22.52 -9.89
C GLU A 202 -7.76 -22.80 -11.27
N PHE A 203 -6.84 -21.94 -11.71
CA PHE A 203 -6.13 -22.15 -12.96
C PHE A 203 -5.33 -23.45 -12.95
N ALA A 204 -4.54 -23.68 -11.89
CA ALA A 204 -3.74 -24.88 -11.70
C ALA A 204 -4.57 -26.18 -11.73
N ALA A 205 -5.79 -26.16 -11.19
CA ALA A 205 -6.68 -27.32 -11.20
C ALA A 205 -7.08 -27.77 -12.62
N GLY A 206 -7.04 -26.86 -13.60
CA GLY A 206 -7.31 -27.16 -15.01
C GLY A 206 -6.08 -27.57 -15.84
N LEU A 207 -4.87 -27.54 -15.27
CA LEU A 207 -3.63 -27.79 -16.01
C LEU A 207 -3.25 -29.27 -16.05
N THR A 208 -3.99 -30.06 -16.82
CA THR A 208 -3.68 -31.49 -17.00
C THR A 208 -2.40 -31.69 -17.83
N GLY A 209 -1.46 -32.48 -17.31
CA GLY A 209 -0.24 -32.91 -18.01
C GLY A 209 0.95 -31.95 -17.92
N TYR A 210 0.80 -30.79 -17.29
CA TYR A 210 1.90 -29.87 -17.01
C TYR A 210 2.58 -30.18 -15.68
N ASP A 211 3.89 -29.90 -15.60
CA ASP A 211 4.58 -29.83 -14.31
C ASP A 211 4.30 -28.47 -13.66
N VAL A 212 3.35 -28.42 -12.72
CA VAL A 212 2.94 -27.18 -12.07
C VAL A 212 3.69 -27.00 -10.76
N LYS A 213 4.62 -26.05 -10.73
CA LYS A 213 5.45 -25.73 -9.55
C LYS A 213 4.93 -24.51 -8.80
N ASP A 214 5.18 -24.50 -7.50
CA ASP A 214 4.93 -23.31 -6.67
C ASP A 214 6.07 -22.31 -6.83
N GLY A 215 5.76 -21.15 -7.40
CA GLY A 215 6.71 -20.06 -7.62
C GLY A 215 7.07 -19.29 -6.35
N SER A 216 6.30 -19.42 -5.26
CA SER A 216 6.50 -18.63 -4.04
C SER A 216 7.91 -18.75 -3.47
N GLN A 217 8.53 -19.93 -3.53
CA GLN A 217 9.88 -20.15 -3.02
C GLN A 217 10.96 -19.33 -3.75
N ILE A 218 10.75 -19.02 -5.03
CA ILE A 218 11.65 -18.14 -5.79
C ILE A 218 11.61 -16.74 -5.18
N PHE A 219 10.40 -16.23 -4.92
CA PHE A 219 10.19 -14.91 -4.35
C PHE A 219 10.64 -14.82 -2.90
N ASP A 220 10.38 -15.83 -2.06
CA ASP A 220 10.82 -15.87 -0.66
C ASP A 220 12.34 -15.68 -0.57
N ARG A 221 13.09 -16.38 -1.45
CA ARG A 221 14.55 -16.25 -1.52
C ARG A 221 14.95 -14.86 -2.00
N LEU A 222 14.39 -14.38 -3.10
CA LEU A 222 14.81 -13.10 -3.70
C LEU A 222 14.45 -11.90 -2.83
N ARG A 223 13.24 -11.89 -2.26
CA ARG A 223 12.75 -10.81 -1.38
C ARG A 223 13.34 -10.88 0.02
N SER A 224 14.04 -11.95 0.41
CA SER A 224 14.72 -12.01 1.71
C SER A 224 15.88 -11.01 1.81
N VAL A 225 16.64 -10.81 0.72
CA VAL A 225 17.79 -9.91 0.65
C VAL A 225 17.42 -8.65 -0.12
N LYS A 226 17.48 -7.51 0.56
CA LYS A 226 17.02 -6.22 0.02
C LYS A 226 18.13 -5.53 -0.76
N SER A 227 17.80 -4.97 -1.91
CA SER A 227 18.69 -4.10 -2.66
C SER A 227 18.83 -2.73 -1.99
N PRO A 228 19.84 -1.91 -2.38
CA PRO A 228 19.92 -0.52 -1.91
C PRO A 228 18.69 0.32 -2.25
N TYR A 229 17.97 0.00 -3.34
CA TYR A 229 16.69 0.63 -3.68
C TYR A 229 15.65 0.31 -2.59
N GLU A 230 15.47 -0.96 -2.26
CA GLU A 230 14.50 -1.44 -1.26
C GLU A 230 14.82 -0.91 0.13
N ILE A 231 16.10 -0.87 0.52
CA ILE A 231 16.52 -0.36 1.83
C ILE A 231 16.12 1.11 2.00
N LYS A 232 16.23 1.94 0.95
CA LYS A 232 15.78 3.34 1.00
C LYS A 232 14.26 3.46 1.20
N MET A 233 13.49 2.60 0.55
CA MET A 233 12.02 2.56 0.72
C MET A 233 11.63 2.13 2.13
N MET A 234 12.25 1.05 2.64
CA MET A 234 12.05 0.59 4.01
C MET A 234 12.46 1.64 5.04
N GLN A 235 13.59 2.32 4.84
CA GLN A 235 14.04 3.39 5.73
C GLN A 235 13.02 4.54 5.78
N HIS A 236 12.38 4.86 4.64
CA HIS A 236 11.34 5.88 4.62
C HIS A 236 10.09 5.45 5.41
N ALA A 237 9.62 4.21 5.25
CA ALA A 237 8.54 3.67 6.07
C ALA A 237 8.88 3.70 7.58
N VAL A 238 10.13 3.39 7.95
CA VAL A 238 10.64 3.48 9.33
C VAL A 238 10.66 4.93 9.82
N ASP A 239 11.08 5.88 8.99
CA ASP A 239 11.11 7.30 9.36
C ASP A 239 9.70 7.85 9.59
N ILE A 240 8.72 7.50 8.73
CA ILE A 240 7.30 7.84 8.89
C ILE A 240 6.78 7.29 10.22
N THR A 241 7.05 6.02 10.49
CA THR A 241 6.62 5.33 11.71
C THR A 241 7.24 5.96 12.95
N THR A 242 8.53 6.32 12.88
CA THR A 242 9.25 6.99 13.97
C THR A 242 8.67 8.38 14.28
N GLU A 243 8.31 9.16 13.25
CA GLU A 243 7.63 10.44 13.46
C GLU A 243 6.25 10.23 14.12
N ALA A 244 5.49 9.23 13.66
CA ALA A 244 4.18 8.89 14.20
C ALA A 244 4.28 8.56 15.70
N PHE A 245 5.26 7.75 16.11
CA PHE A 245 5.56 7.51 17.51
C PHE A 245 5.83 8.81 18.28
N GLY A 246 6.71 9.67 17.78
CA GLY A 246 7.05 10.93 18.45
C GLY A 246 5.82 11.82 18.68
N ARG A 247 4.93 11.90 17.69
CA ARG A 247 3.68 12.66 17.76
C ARG A 247 2.68 12.05 18.74
N SER A 248 2.42 10.75 18.61
CA SER A 248 1.49 10.00 19.47
C SER A 248 1.94 9.99 20.92
N MET A 249 3.24 9.91 21.19
CA MET A 249 3.80 10.03 22.54
C MET A 249 3.58 11.43 23.15
N GLY A 250 3.71 12.48 22.34
CA GLY A 250 3.37 13.84 22.76
C GLY A 250 1.88 14.04 23.04
N MET A 251 1.01 13.21 22.45
CA MET A 251 -0.43 13.23 22.68
C MET A 251 -0.89 12.33 23.82
N ALA A 252 -0.20 11.21 24.08
CA ALA A 252 -0.66 10.16 25.01
C ALA A 252 -1.04 10.66 26.41
N GLY A 253 -0.32 11.65 26.96
CA GLY A 253 -0.58 12.19 28.30
C GLY A 253 -1.92 12.91 28.49
N ARG A 254 -2.64 13.22 27.40
CA ARG A 254 -3.95 13.90 27.41
C ARG A 254 -5.03 13.11 26.68
N ALA A 255 -4.67 12.02 26.01
CA ALA A 255 -5.62 11.17 25.33
C ALA A 255 -6.51 10.48 26.38
N LYS A 256 -7.82 10.48 26.13
CA LYS A 256 -8.80 9.82 27.02
C LYS A 256 -9.05 8.38 26.62
N TRP A 257 -8.83 8.07 25.36
CA TRP A 257 -9.11 6.78 24.74
C TRP A 257 -7.96 6.35 23.84
N GLU A 258 -7.74 5.05 23.74
CA GLU A 258 -6.68 4.47 22.89
C GLU A 258 -6.80 4.93 21.43
N TYR A 259 -8.01 4.98 20.87
CA TYR A 259 -8.25 5.41 19.49
C TYR A 259 -7.80 6.85 19.21
N GLU A 260 -7.74 7.73 20.22
CA GLU A 260 -7.25 9.10 20.02
C GLU A 260 -5.75 9.09 19.71
N VAL A 261 -5.01 8.15 20.31
CA VAL A 261 -3.59 7.94 20.04
C VAL A 261 -3.39 7.25 18.69
N GLN A 262 -4.22 6.24 18.39
CA GLN A 262 -4.23 5.61 17.06
C GLN A 262 -4.49 6.63 15.94
N ALA A 263 -5.43 7.55 16.14
CA ALA A 263 -5.74 8.59 15.16
C ALA A 263 -4.53 9.49 14.86
N GLU A 264 -3.70 9.82 15.85
CA GLU A 264 -2.46 10.61 15.64
C GLU A 264 -1.41 9.80 14.86
N VAL A 265 -1.31 8.48 15.10
CA VAL A 265 -0.43 7.60 14.33
C VAL A 265 -0.83 7.63 12.85
N GLU A 266 -2.09 7.34 12.56
CA GLU A 266 -2.59 7.19 11.20
C GLU A 266 -2.70 8.54 10.47
N TYR A 267 -2.97 9.62 11.20
CA TYR A 267 -2.83 10.98 10.68
C TYR A 267 -1.40 11.25 10.20
N THR A 268 -0.40 10.82 10.97
CA THR A 268 1.01 11.01 10.59
C THR A 268 1.36 10.19 9.35
N PHE A 269 0.90 8.93 9.27
CA PHE A 269 1.09 8.09 8.08
C PHE A 269 0.53 8.80 6.84
N ARG A 270 -0.72 9.28 6.92
CA ARG A 270 -1.36 9.99 5.81
C ARG A 270 -0.66 11.29 5.48
N ARG A 271 -0.25 12.08 6.49
CA ARG A 271 0.49 13.34 6.32
C ARG A 271 1.81 13.15 5.57
N ARG A 272 2.43 11.98 5.70
CA ARG A 272 3.69 11.63 5.02
C ARG A 272 3.50 10.81 3.74
N ASN A 273 2.26 10.74 3.25
CA ASN A 273 1.93 10.03 2.02
C ASN A 273 2.35 8.55 2.06
N ALA A 274 2.24 7.92 3.24
CA ALA A 274 2.19 6.45 3.31
C ALA A 274 0.97 5.96 2.52
N ASP A 275 1.09 4.76 1.93
CA ASP A 275 -0.02 4.10 1.26
C ASP A 275 -1.15 3.94 2.31
N PHE A 276 -0.85 3.21 3.39
CA PHE A 276 -1.66 2.99 4.59
C PHE A 276 -0.76 2.55 5.78
N TRP A 277 -1.32 1.80 6.74
CA TRP A 277 -0.58 0.95 7.66
C TRP A 277 -0.23 -0.38 6.99
N GLY A 278 0.90 -1.00 7.37
CA GLY A 278 1.26 -2.34 6.87
C GLY A 278 0.52 -3.48 7.57
N TYR A 279 -0.05 -3.22 8.73
CA TYR A 279 -0.96 -4.09 9.48
C TYR A 279 -1.80 -3.21 10.42
N PRO A 280 -3.01 -3.66 10.85
CA PRO A 280 -3.86 -2.86 11.72
C PRO A 280 -3.11 -2.42 12.99
N SER A 281 -3.13 -1.11 13.25
CA SER A 281 -2.47 -0.51 14.42
C SER A 281 -2.97 -1.12 15.72
N ILE A 282 -2.06 -1.45 16.64
CA ILE A 282 -2.37 -1.88 18.01
C ILE A 282 -2.05 -0.74 18.95
N VAL A 283 -3.05 -0.27 19.71
CA VAL A 283 -2.86 0.70 20.80
C VAL A 283 -3.57 0.19 22.05
N GLY A 284 -2.82 -0.38 22.98
CA GLY A 284 -3.36 -1.04 24.17
C GLY A 284 -2.87 -0.42 25.48
N CYS A 285 -3.79 0.00 26.33
CA CYS A 285 -3.54 0.51 27.68
C CYS A 285 -3.77 -0.59 28.74
N GLY A 286 -2.87 -0.67 29.72
CA GLY A 286 -3.01 -1.56 30.87
C GLY A 286 -3.11 -3.04 30.46
N ALA A 287 -4.21 -3.69 30.83
CA ALA A 287 -4.43 -5.10 30.50
C ALA A 287 -4.51 -5.36 28.98
N ASN A 288 -4.94 -4.38 28.17
CA ASN A 288 -5.03 -4.55 26.72
C ASN A 288 -3.66 -4.71 26.06
N ALA A 289 -2.61 -4.17 26.66
CA ALA A 289 -1.22 -4.37 26.21
C ALA A 289 -0.76 -5.84 26.31
N THR A 290 -1.53 -6.70 26.99
CA THR A 290 -1.24 -8.15 27.09
C THR A 290 -1.96 -8.98 26.04
N THR A 291 -2.85 -8.37 25.24
CA THR A 291 -3.52 -9.02 24.11
C THR A 291 -2.70 -8.78 22.83
N LEU A 292 -2.06 -9.83 22.31
CA LEU A 292 -1.03 -9.73 21.27
C LEU A 292 -1.49 -9.04 19.97
N HIS A 293 -2.74 -9.23 19.56
CA HIS A 293 -3.33 -8.60 18.37
C HIS A 293 -4.54 -7.72 18.75
N TYR A 294 -4.37 -6.84 19.74
CA TYR A 294 -5.41 -5.92 20.19
C TYR A 294 -5.62 -4.75 19.21
N VAL A 295 -6.53 -4.93 18.26
CA VAL A 295 -6.79 -3.95 17.19
C VAL A 295 -8.01 -3.07 17.46
N GLU A 296 -8.75 -3.34 18.53
CA GLU A 296 -9.97 -2.60 18.88
C GLU A 296 -9.65 -1.15 19.25
N SER A 297 -8.62 -0.92 20.07
CA SER A 297 -8.17 0.40 20.53
C SER A 297 -9.32 1.30 21.06
N GLN A 298 -10.35 0.71 21.69
CA GLN A 298 -11.55 1.44 22.14
C GLN A 298 -11.57 1.73 23.65
N SER A 299 -10.57 1.28 24.40
CA SER A 299 -10.61 1.40 25.86
C SER A 299 -10.09 2.75 26.34
N ARG A 300 -10.50 3.08 27.57
CA ARG A 300 -10.10 4.32 28.24
C ARG A 300 -8.65 4.24 28.68
N ILE A 301 -7.85 5.26 28.37
CA ILE A 301 -6.48 5.36 28.87
C ILE A 301 -6.54 5.76 30.34
N LYS A 302 -5.93 4.95 31.21
CA LYS A 302 -5.91 5.22 32.65
C LYS A 302 -4.56 5.77 33.08
N PRO A 303 -4.53 6.86 33.87
CA PRO A 303 -3.29 7.35 34.48
C PRO A 303 -2.59 6.23 35.26
N GLY A 304 -1.27 6.11 35.15
CA GLY A 304 -0.52 5.04 35.82
C GLY A 304 -0.38 3.72 35.05
N GLU A 305 -1.20 3.47 34.02
CA GLU A 305 -1.11 2.26 33.22
C GLU A 305 -0.12 2.41 32.05
N LEU A 306 0.44 1.29 31.60
CA LEU A 306 1.30 1.23 30.42
C LEU A 306 0.45 1.47 29.17
N LEU A 307 0.96 2.22 28.19
CA LEU A 307 0.41 2.26 26.84
C LEU A 307 1.39 1.60 25.87
N LEU A 308 0.98 0.49 25.25
CA LEU A 308 1.72 -0.18 24.19
C LEU A 308 1.16 0.25 22.84
N MET A 309 2.06 0.54 21.91
CA MET A 309 1.74 0.80 20.51
C MET A 309 2.58 -0.13 19.64
N ASP A 310 1.92 -0.93 18.81
CA ASP A 310 2.53 -1.71 17.73
C ASP A 310 1.97 -1.22 16.41
N VAL A 311 2.78 -0.46 15.67
CA VAL A 311 2.34 0.26 14.49
C VAL A 311 3.43 0.33 13.44
N GLY A 312 3.00 0.35 12.18
CA GLY A 312 3.90 0.32 11.04
C GLY A 312 3.30 1.00 9.83
N ALA A 313 3.95 2.04 9.31
CA ALA A 313 3.57 2.63 8.03
C ALA A 313 3.94 1.69 6.89
N GLU A 314 3.08 1.63 5.87
CA GLU A 314 3.40 1.06 4.58
C GLU A 314 3.68 2.19 3.58
N TYR A 315 4.86 2.17 2.97
CA TYR A 315 5.25 3.11 1.93
C TYR A 315 5.70 2.35 0.68
N ASP A 316 4.92 2.49 -0.40
CA ASP A 316 5.16 1.84 -1.68
C ASP A 316 5.38 0.33 -1.55
N HIS A 317 4.51 -0.33 -0.78
CA HIS A 317 4.53 -1.76 -0.45
C HIS A 317 5.69 -2.23 0.46
N TYR A 318 6.48 -1.31 1.03
CA TYR A 318 7.45 -1.62 2.09
C TYR A 318 6.89 -1.19 3.44
N THR A 319 6.90 -2.12 4.38
CA THR A 319 6.29 -1.94 5.71
C THR A 319 7.36 -1.83 6.77
N ALA A 320 7.21 -0.83 7.65
CA ALA A 320 7.87 -0.84 8.95
C ALA A 320 7.05 -1.65 9.96
N ASP A 321 7.70 -2.18 10.98
CA ASP A 321 7.05 -2.89 12.08
C ASP A 321 7.79 -2.50 13.36
N ILE A 322 7.13 -1.73 14.22
CA ILE A 322 7.76 -1.13 15.39
C ILE A 322 6.77 -1.18 16.56
N THR A 323 7.16 -1.88 17.60
CA THR A 323 6.52 -1.81 18.92
C THR A 323 7.27 -0.87 19.86
N ARG A 324 6.55 0.01 20.56
CA ARG A 324 7.05 0.74 21.74
C ARG A 324 5.99 0.80 22.81
N ASP A 325 6.45 0.70 24.05
CA ASP A 325 5.63 0.94 25.22
C ASP A 325 6.05 2.23 25.92
N ASN A 326 5.06 2.90 26.53
CA ASN A 326 5.29 4.10 27.30
C ASN A 326 4.98 3.88 28.77
N ALA A 327 6.00 3.57 29.56
CA ALA A 327 5.89 3.51 31.01
C ALA A 327 5.62 4.88 31.67
N SER A 328 5.80 6.00 30.96
CA SER A 328 5.75 7.35 31.53
C SER A 328 4.35 7.93 31.77
N LEU A 329 3.27 7.26 31.35
CA LEU A 329 1.93 7.53 31.89
C LEU A 329 1.86 7.31 33.41
N ARG A 330 2.83 6.59 34.00
CA ARG A 330 3.06 6.53 35.45
C ARG A 330 3.53 7.84 36.08
N ARG A 331 4.25 8.71 35.36
CA ARG A 331 4.79 9.97 35.91
C ARG A 331 3.89 11.18 35.69
N ILE A 332 3.07 11.20 34.64
CA ILE A 332 2.18 12.34 34.35
C ILE A 332 1.01 12.41 35.35
N ALA A 333 0.69 11.28 36.01
CA ALA A 333 -0.36 11.18 37.01
C ALA A 333 -0.01 11.77 38.39
N GLU A 334 1.28 12.05 38.66
CA GLU A 334 1.70 12.73 39.89
C GLU A 334 2.10 14.18 39.57
N PRO A 335 1.21 15.17 39.72
CA PRO A 335 1.67 16.54 39.86
C PRO A 335 2.51 16.61 41.13
N ASP A 336 3.76 17.06 41.01
CA ASP A 336 4.67 17.32 42.13
C ASP A 336 3.99 18.19 43.20
N GLN A 337 3.43 17.56 44.23
CA GLN A 337 2.82 18.22 45.39
C GLN A 337 3.87 18.68 46.41
N THR A 338 5.17 18.65 46.11
CA THR A 338 6.20 18.92 47.11
C THR A 338 6.71 20.36 47.16
N ARG A 339 6.14 21.31 46.39
CA ARG A 339 6.30 22.74 46.72
C ARG A 339 5.46 23.11 47.95
N ARG A 340 5.95 22.67 49.12
CA ARG A 340 5.50 23.15 50.43
C ARG A 340 5.72 24.67 50.49
N THR A 341 4.64 25.40 50.70
CA THR A 341 4.66 26.76 51.21
C THR A 341 5.51 26.81 52.50
N PRO A 342 6.38 27.83 52.69
CA PRO A 342 7.11 27.96 53.94
C PRO A 342 6.10 28.28 55.06
N PRO A 343 6.18 27.63 56.24
CA PRO A 343 5.35 28.03 57.36
C PRO A 343 5.79 29.40 57.86
N ASP A 344 4.82 30.31 57.88
CA ASP A 344 4.64 31.42 58.81
C ASP A 344 5.49 31.31 60.09
N GLY A 345 6.26 32.36 60.33
CA GLY A 345 7.13 32.48 61.48
C GLY A 345 6.36 32.73 62.76
N ARG A 346 6.69 31.95 63.81
CA ARG A 346 6.50 32.39 65.19
C ARG A 346 7.75 32.16 66.02
N ARG A 347 8.14 33.26 66.65
CA ARG A 347 9.18 33.41 67.67
C ARG A 347 8.84 32.62 68.92
N SER A 348 9.85 32.01 69.51
CA SER A 348 10.12 32.00 70.96
C SER A 348 11.62 31.69 71.10
N GLY A 349 12.42 32.36 71.93
CA GLY A 349 12.11 32.91 73.24
C GLY A 349 12.85 32.07 74.27
N ILE A 350 14.07 32.52 74.59
CA ILE A 350 15.04 32.05 75.59
C ILE A 350 14.40 31.56 76.91
N ARG A 351 14.67 30.31 77.32
CA ARG A 351 15.54 29.89 78.46
C ARG A 351 15.57 28.38 78.58
#